data_AF-A0A965UNQ7-F1
#
_entry.id   AF-A0A965UNQ7-F1
#
_cell.length_a   1.000
_cell.length_b   1.000
_cell.length_c   1.000
_cell.angle_alpha   90.00
_cell.angle_beta   90.00
_cell.angle_gamma   90.00
#
_symmetry.space_group_name_H-M   'P 1'
#
loop_
_entity.id
_entity.type
_entity.pdbx_description
1 polymer ?
#
loop_
_entity_poly.entity_id
_entity_poly.type
_entity_poly.pdbx_seq_one_letter_code
_entity_poly.pdbx_strand_id
1 'polypeptide(L)'
;PAVIALAKKIEVIFNEGALQAGAYGVDITEGPRYLRVARVNRAHNVGLTRSVYLFIDRQNGDLLKASGWSAPAKGARGNLHQPDALRTATPYGFGYRR
;
A
#
# COMPACT_ATOMS: atom_id res chain seq x y z
N PRO A 1 -13.41 -4.00 -10.45
CA PRO A 1 -12.65 -5.28 -10.51
C PRO A 1 -12.14 -5.65 -9.11
N ALA A 2 -12.05 -6.94 -8.78
CA ALA A 2 -11.75 -7.44 -7.42
C ALA A 2 -10.52 -6.81 -6.74
N VAL A 3 -9.51 -6.43 -7.54
CA VAL A 3 -8.27 -5.80 -7.07
C VAL A 3 -8.51 -4.42 -6.45
N ILE A 4 -9.40 -3.60 -7.03
CA ILE A 4 -9.73 -2.25 -6.50
C ILE A 4 -10.50 -2.36 -5.19
N ALA A 5 -11.42 -3.34 -5.07
CA ALA A 5 -12.18 -3.56 -3.85
C ALA A 5 -11.27 -3.99 -2.69
N LEU A 6 -10.25 -4.83 -2.97
CA LEU A 6 -9.28 -5.23 -1.94
C LEU A 6 -8.24 -4.14 -1.66
N ALA A 7 -7.87 -3.31 -2.63
CA ALA A 7 -7.06 -2.12 -2.38
C ALA A 7 -7.77 -1.11 -1.46
N LYS A 8 -9.10 -0.99 -1.55
CA LYS A 8 -9.91 -0.25 -0.57
C LYS A 8 -9.93 -0.92 0.81
N LYS A 9 -9.87 -2.26 0.90
CA LYS A 9 -9.68 -2.95 2.19
C LYS A 9 -8.33 -2.62 2.84
N ILE A 10 -7.29 -2.46 2.01
CA ILE A 10 -5.98 -1.96 2.45
C ILE A 10 -6.10 -0.51 2.97
N GLU A 11 -6.89 0.35 2.33
CA GLU A 11 -7.19 1.70 2.81
C GLU A 11 -7.87 1.71 4.19
N VAL A 12 -8.84 0.81 4.43
CA VAL A 12 -9.49 0.65 5.74
C VAL A 12 -8.45 0.30 6.83
N ILE A 13 -7.53 -0.61 6.53
CA ILE A 13 -6.49 -1.06 7.48
C ILE A 13 -5.49 0.06 7.79
N PHE A 14 -5.15 0.90 6.82
CA PHE A 14 -4.34 2.10 7.08
C PHE A 14 -5.09 3.13 7.92
N ASN A 15 -6.40 3.22 7.76
CA ASN A 15 -7.20 4.17 8.52
C ASN A 15 -7.35 3.72 9.98
N GLU A 16 -7.62 2.44 10.26
CA GLU A 16 -7.75 1.95 11.65
C GLU A 16 -6.47 2.14 12.49
N GLY A 17 -5.28 2.12 11.88
CA GLY A 17 -4.02 2.43 12.56
C GLY A 17 -3.65 3.92 12.62
N ALA A 18 -4.34 4.80 11.87
CA ALA A 18 -4.02 6.22 11.74
C ALA A 18 -5.14 7.18 12.20
N LEU A 19 -6.31 6.66 12.56
CA LEU A 19 -7.51 7.41 12.97
C LEU A 19 -7.45 7.96 14.41
N GLN A 20 -6.31 8.52 14.82
CA GLN A 20 -6.30 9.46 15.95
C GLN A 20 -5.96 10.90 15.55
N ALA A 21 -5.72 11.22 14.27
CA ALA A 21 -5.31 12.59 13.93
C ALA A 21 -5.82 13.18 12.60
N GLY A 22 -6.59 12.47 11.78
CA GLY A 22 -7.10 13.01 10.50
C GLY A 22 -6.04 13.43 9.47
N ALA A 23 -4.76 13.09 9.71
CA ALA A 23 -3.62 13.58 8.95
C ALA A 23 -3.17 12.66 7.80
N TYR A 24 -3.64 11.42 7.75
CA TYR A 24 -3.15 10.42 6.79
C TYR A 24 -4.27 9.90 5.88
N GLY A 25 -4.02 9.88 4.57
CA GLY A 25 -4.88 9.28 3.55
C GLY A 25 -4.11 8.28 2.68
N VAL A 26 -4.84 7.62 1.79
CA VAL A 26 -4.28 6.65 0.83
C VAL A 26 -4.58 7.11 -0.59
N ASP A 27 -3.56 7.05 -1.45
CA ASP A 27 -3.68 7.30 -2.88
C ASP A 27 -3.38 6.00 -3.63
N ILE A 28 -4.33 5.56 -4.45
CA ILE A 28 -4.21 4.35 -5.26
C ILE A 28 -4.12 4.79 -6.72
N THR A 29 -2.94 4.63 -7.30
CA THR A 29 -2.72 4.93 -8.72
C THR A 29 -2.69 3.64 -9.54
N GLU A 30 -3.47 3.59 -10.61
CA GLU A 30 -3.43 2.48 -11.56
C GLU A 30 -2.28 2.62 -12.54
N GLY A 31 -1.40 1.61 -12.57
CA GLY A 31 -0.45 1.39 -13.65
C GLY A 31 -0.86 0.21 -14.54
N PRO A 32 -0.12 -0.02 -15.64
CA PRO A 32 -0.43 -1.09 -16.60
C PRO A 32 -0.30 -2.48 -15.97
N ARG A 33 0.71 -2.70 -15.13
CA ARG A 33 0.95 -3.97 -14.43
C ARG A 33 0.65 -3.91 -12.94
N TYR A 34 0.93 -2.76 -12.31
CA TYR A 34 0.85 -2.64 -10.87
C TYR A 34 -0.18 -1.58 -10.45
N LEU A 35 -0.90 -1.84 -9.37
CA LEU A 35 -1.49 -0.76 -8.58
C LEU A 35 -0.44 -0.24 -7.63
N ARG A 36 -0.25 1.08 -7.58
CA ARG A 36 0.58 1.73 -6.58
C ARG A 36 -0.30 2.18 -5.44
N VAL A 37 0.03 1.78 -4.22
CA VAL A 37 -0.62 2.27 -3.00
C VAL A 37 0.36 3.19 -2.28
N ALA A 38 0.03 4.48 -2.20
CA ALA A 38 0.83 5.49 -1.52
C ALA A 38 0.11 6.01 -0.29
N ARG A 39 0.86 6.17 0.81
CA ARG A 39 0.42 6.91 1.98
C ARG A 39 0.62 8.39 1.71
N VAL A 40 -0.40 9.18 2.00
CA VAL A 40 -0.41 10.62 1.83
C VAL A 40 -0.57 11.26 3.21
N ASN A 41 0.34 12.16 3.59
CA ASN A 41 0.17 13.01 4.75
C ASN A 41 -0.42 14.35 4.29
N ARG A 42 -1.57 14.70 4.84
CA ARG A 42 -2.32 15.93 4.56
C ARG A 42 -2.34 16.88 5.77
N ALA A 43 -1.49 16.66 6.76
CA ALA A 43 -1.40 17.56 7.92
C ALA A 43 -1.14 19.00 7.45
N HIS A 44 -2.00 19.92 7.93
CA HIS A 44 -2.09 21.30 7.48
C HIS A 44 -0.76 22.09 7.56
N ASN A 45 0.18 21.65 8.40
CA ASN A 45 1.43 22.38 8.68
C ASN A 45 2.68 21.78 8.02
N VAL A 46 2.57 20.68 7.26
CA VAL A 46 3.74 19.89 6.82
C VAL A 46 3.86 19.76 5.30
N GLY A 47 2.94 20.37 4.54
CA GLY A 47 2.84 20.19 3.10
C GLY A 47 2.39 18.78 2.71
N LEU A 48 1.94 18.61 1.45
CA LEU A 48 1.50 17.31 0.95
C LEU A 48 2.71 16.39 0.76
N THR A 49 2.95 15.48 1.71
CA THR A 49 3.99 14.45 1.57
C THR A 49 3.37 13.11 1.18
N ARG A 50 4.06 12.37 0.31
CA ARG A 50 3.59 11.08 -0.20
C ARG A 50 4.71 10.07 -0.26
N SER A 51 4.43 8.87 0.22
CA SER A 51 5.37 7.75 0.23
C SER A 51 4.69 6.50 -0.29
N VAL A 52 5.32 5.80 -1.23
CA VAL A 52 4.76 4.53 -1.73
C VAL A 52 4.88 3.47 -0.65
N TYR A 53 3.74 2.88 -0.30
CA TYR A 53 3.67 1.84 0.70
C TYR A 53 3.93 0.46 0.09
N LEU A 54 3.23 0.13 -0.99
CA LEU A 54 3.37 -1.13 -1.72
C LEU A 54 2.91 -0.99 -3.17
N PHE A 55 3.24 -2.02 -3.95
CA PHE A 55 2.63 -2.28 -5.25
C PHE A 55 1.85 -3.59 -5.20
N ILE A 56 0.75 -3.65 -5.96
CA ILE A 56 -0.03 -4.87 -6.16
C ILE A 56 0.10 -5.26 -7.62
N ASP A 57 0.61 -6.45 -7.92
CA ASP A 57 0.56 -6.96 -9.29
C ASP A 57 -0.89 -7.32 -9.64
N ARG A 58 -1.39 -6.71 -10.71
CA ARG A 58 -2.79 -6.82 -11.14
C ARG A 58 -3.10 -8.19 -11.74
N GLN A 59 -2.09 -8.93 -12.19
CA GLN A 59 -2.28 -10.22 -12.86
C GLN A 59 -2.48 -11.35 -11.85
N ASN A 60 -1.72 -11.33 -10.76
CA ASN A 60 -1.66 -12.44 -9.81
C ASN A 60 -1.94 -12.04 -8.35
N GLY A 61 -2.11 -10.76 -8.05
CA GLY A 61 -2.37 -10.26 -6.70
C GLY A 61 -1.13 -10.17 -5.81
N ASP A 62 0.08 -10.30 -6.34
CA ASP A 62 1.29 -10.24 -5.51
C ASP A 62 1.45 -8.87 -4.85
N LEU A 63 1.73 -8.87 -3.55
CA LEU A 63 2.05 -7.67 -2.78
C LEU A 63 3.56 -7.49 -2.76
N LEU A 64 4.00 -6.36 -3.31
CA LEU A 64 5.41 -6.07 -3.56
C LEU A 64 5.82 -4.82 -2.78
N LYS A 65 6.98 -4.88 -2.12
CA LYS A 65 7.56 -3.71 -1.43
C LYS A 65 7.93 -2.65 -2.47
N ALA A 66 7.74 -1.37 -2.16
CA ALA A 66 8.24 -0.29 -3.01
C ALA A 66 9.78 -0.26 -3.04
N SER A 67 10.38 -0.15 -4.23
CA SER A 67 11.81 0.21 -4.40
C SER A 67 11.99 1.68 -4.74
N GLY A 68 10.90 2.35 -5.15
CA GLY A 68 10.86 3.75 -5.49
C GLY A 68 9.43 4.16 -5.84
N TRP A 69 9.28 5.33 -6.45
CA TRP A 69 7.96 5.89 -6.78
C TRP A 69 7.20 5.12 -7.86
N SER A 70 7.94 4.56 -8.82
CA SER A 70 7.39 4.00 -10.06
C SER A 70 7.49 2.48 -10.15
N ALA A 71 8.22 1.84 -9.23
CA ALA A 71 8.56 0.43 -9.35
C ALA A 71 8.65 -0.31 -8.00
N PRO A 72 8.19 -1.57 -7.96
CA PRO A 72 8.42 -2.45 -6.82
C PRO A 72 9.85 -2.97 -6.75
N ALA A 73 10.25 -3.39 -5.55
CA ALA A 73 11.40 -4.25 -5.33
C ALA A 73 11.09 -5.67 -5.81
N LYS A 74 12.14 -6.45 -6.08
CA LYS A 74 11.97 -7.85 -6.49
C LYS A 74 11.37 -8.70 -5.38
N GLY A 75 10.47 -9.58 -5.80
CA GLY A 75 9.89 -10.64 -5.00
C GLY A 75 8.66 -10.24 -4.19
N ALA A 76 7.59 -11.03 -4.28
CA ALA A 76 6.40 -10.87 -3.45
C ALA A 76 6.73 -10.96 -1.94
N ARG A 77 5.99 -10.21 -1.15
CA ARG A 77 6.02 -10.18 0.33
C ARG A 77 4.72 -10.72 0.94
N GLY A 78 3.74 -10.98 0.09
CA GLY A 78 2.43 -11.55 0.37
C GLY A 78 1.66 -11.65 -0.93
N ASN A 79 0.44 -12.17 -0.87
CA ASN A 79 -0.45 -12.20 -2.01
C ASN A 79 -1.87 -11.83 -1.56
N LEU A 80 -2.54 -11.02 -2.36
CA LEU A 80 -3.84 -10.43 -2.10
C LEU A 80 -4.94 -11.48 -1.88
N HIS A 81 -4.78 -12.69 -2.43
CA HIS A 81 -5.72 -13.79 -2.32
C HIS A 81 -5.51 -14.66 -1.08
N GLN A 82 -4.44 -14.42 -0.31
CA GLN A 82 -4.16 -15.15 0.92
C GLN A 82 -4.88 -14.49 2.11
N PRO A 83 -5.40 -15.27 3.07
CA PRO A 83 -6.09 -14.73 4.24
C PRO A 83 -5.18 -13.85 5.11
N ASP A 84 -3.87 -14.09 5.09
CA ASP A 84 -2.85 -13.37 5.84
C ASP A 84 -1.99 -12.45 4.94
N ALA A 85 -2.55 -11.97 3.82
CA ALA A 85 -1.86 -11.13 2.83
C ALA A 85 -1.02 -9.99 3.43
N LEU A 86 -1.48 -9.40 4.54
CA LEU A 86 -0.88 -8.25 5.20
C LEU A 86 -0.08 -8.60 6.46
N ARG A 87 0.26 -9.88 6.68
CA ARG A 87 0.98 -10.33 7.90
C ARG A 87 2.29 -9.58 8.15
N THR A 88 2.94 -9.12 7.09
CA THR A 88 4.23 -8.41 7.16
C THR A 88 4.09 -6.89 6.95
N ALA A 89 2.85 -6.38 6.84
CA ALA A 89 2.56 -4.97 6.71
C ALA A 89 2.74 -4.25 8.06
N THR A 90 3.51 -3.16 8.07
CA THR A 90 3.71 -2.30 9.25
C THR A 90 3.30 -0.86 8.92
N PRO A 91 3.12 0.06 9.87
CA PRO A 91 2.84 1.46 9.56
C PRO A 91 3.87 2.15 8.64
N TYR A 92 5.08 1.59 8.55
CA TYR A 92 6.21 2.09 7.75
C TYR A 92 6.44 1.32 6.44
N GLY A 93 5.58 0.35 6.11
CA GLY A 93 5.67 -0.43 4.87
C GLY A 93 5.68 -1.94 5.11
N PHE A 94 5.75 -2.70 4.02
CA PHE A 94 5.97 -4.15 4.06
C PHE A 94 7.39 -4.49 4.55
N GLY A 95 7.46 -5.41 5.51
CA GLY A 95 8.70 -5.94 6.08
C GLY A 95 9.60 -6.61 5.03
N TYR A 96 10.90 -6.67 5.33
CA TYR A 96 11.85 -7.44 4.54
C TYR A 96 11.61 -8.94 4.74
N ARG A 97 11.92 -9.76 3.73
CA ARG A 97 12.01 -11.22 3.90
C ARG A 97 13.11 -11.48 4.94
N ARG A 98 12.77 -12.16 6.03
CA ARG A 98 13.75 -12.80 6.89
C ARG A 98 13.90 -14.24 6.43
#